data_AF-M0BBV5-F1
#
_entry.id   AF-M0BBV5-F1
#
_cell.length_a   1.000
_cell.length_b   1.000
_cell.length_c   1.000
_cell.angle_alpha   90.00
_cell.angle_beta   90.00
_cell.angle_gamma   90.00
#
_symmetry.space_group_name_H-M   'P 1'
#
loop_
_entity.id
_entity.type
_entity.pdbx_description
1 polymer ?
#
loop_
_entity_poly.entity_id
_entity_poly.type
_entity_poly.pdbx_seq_one_letter_code
_entity_poly.pdbx_strand_id
1 'polypeptide(L)'
;MHIEEITDDESTTLTWEYEGESVSVTLPGLVHAEYSAAKDVVVTASVEGTIRVLGAAGSGRDTFEYTTPDGVDLYTLVSSIVGDLDVTMVLAHDPPHRGESLWQHEIDLDRREVGGPVAKWR
;
A
#
# COMPACT_ATOMS: atom_id res chain seq x y z
N MET A 1 -2.39 -3.54 -13.28
CA MET A 1 -2.79 -2.17 -13.71
C MET A 1 -1.62 -1.26 -13.37
N HIS A 2 -1.34 -0.23 -14.19
CA HIS A 2 -0.33 0.76 -13.84
C HIS A 2 -1.01 1.95 -13.16
N ILE A 3 -0.46 2.42 -12.05
CA ILE A 3 -0.93 3.59 -11.31
C ILE A 3 0.17 4.63 -11.35
N GLU A 4 -0.18 5.83 -11.81
CA GLU A 4 0.69 7.00 -11.77
C GLU A 4 0.44 7.76 -10.47
N GLU A 5 1.52 8.12 -9.78
CA GLU A 5 1.50 8.85 -8.51
C GLU A 5 2.10 10.25 -8.71
N ILE A 6 1.35 11.29 -8.36
CA ILE A 6 1.83 12.68 -8.35
C ILE A 6 1.62 13.23 -6.93
N THR A 7 2.72 13.48 -6.23
CA THR A 7 2.70 13.98 -4.84
C THR A 7 3.14 15.44 -4.78
N ASP A 8 2.44 16.23 -3.96
CA ASP A 8 2.84 17.56 -3.50
C ASP A 8 2.95 17.59 -1.95
N ASP A 9 3.10 18.78 -1.37
CA ASP A 9 3.32 18.94 0.08
C ASP A 9 2.10 18.53 0.93
N GLU A 10 0.89 18.49 0.36
CA GLU A 10 -0.36 18.27 1.10
C GLU A 10 -1.07 16.98 0.69
N SER A 11 -0.82 16.46 -0.51
CA SER A 11 -1.60 15.38 -1.10
C SER A 11 -0.85 14.55 -2.14
N THR A 12 -1.38 13.37 -2.42
CA THR A 12 -0.97 12.52 -3.54
C THR A 12 -2.18 12.26 -4.43
N THR A 13 -2.04 12.54 -5.72
CA THR A 13 -3.01 12.19 -6.75
C THR A 13 -2.59 10.90 -7.44
N LEU A 14 -3.47 9.91 -7.39
CA LEU A 14 -3.33 8.60 -8.03
C LEU A 14 -4.16 8.60 -9.30
N THR A 15 -3.56 8.20 -10.43
CA THR A 15 -4.26 8.13 -11.72
C THR A 15 -4.00 6.80 -12.41
N TRP A 16 -5.03 6.18 -12.98
CA TRP A 16 -4.91 4.94 -13.72
C TRP A 16 -6.03 4.78 -14.76
N GLU A 17 -5.91 3.79 -15.63
CA GLU A 17 -6.93 3.43 -16.61
C GLU A 17 -7.70 2.19 -16.14
N TYR A 18 -9.03 2.25 -16.20
CA TYR A 18 -9.91 1.12 -15.91
C TYR A 18 -11.09 1.08 -16.89
N GLU A 19 -11.30 -0.06 -17.54
CA GLU A 19 -12.35 -0.25 -18.56
C GLU A 19 -12.34 0.78 -19.71
N GLY A 20 -11.18 1.38 -19.97
CA GLY A 20 -11.01 2.41 -21.01
C GLY A 20 -11.36 3.83 -20.57
N GLU A 21 -11.61 4.03 -19.27
CA GLU A 21 -11.78 5.33 -18.66
C GLU A 21 -10.61 5.66 -17.73
N SER A 22 -10.21 6.93 -17.76
CA SER A 22 -9.22 7.48 -16.83
C SER A 22 -9.86 7.72 -15.47
N VAL A 23 -9.32 7.10 -14.43
CA VAL A 23 -9.73 7.22 -13.03
C VAL A 23 -8.68 8.01 -12.28
N SER A 24 -9.12 8.98 -11.46
CA SER A 24 -8.22 9.80 -10.66
C SER A 24 -8.77 10.00 -9.25
N VAL A 25 -7.93 9.80 -8.24
CA VAL A 25 -8.26 9.94 -6.81
C VAL A 25 -7.15 10.71 -6.11
N THR A 26 -7.50 11.80 -5.43
CA THR A 26 -6.56 12.59 -4.61
C THR A 26 -6.76 12.26 -3.14
N LEU A 27 -5.67 11.88 -2.46
CA LEU A 27 -5.63 11.50 -1.06
C LEU A 27 -4.68 12.42 -0.27
N PRO A 28 -4.95 12.67 1.01
CA PRO A 28 -4.10 13.53 1.84
C PRO A 28 -2.74 12.88 2.11
N GLY A 29 -1.69 13.70 2.13
CA GLY A 29 -0.32 13.31 2.45
C GLY A 29 0.39 12.50 1.36
N LEU A 30 1.56 11.98 1.73
CA LEU A 30 2.32 11.03 0.91
C LEU A 30 1.67 9.65 0.99
N VAL A 31 1.28 9.13 -0.17
CA VAL A 31 0.58 7.85 -0.32
C VAL A 31 1.27 7.01 -1.39
N HIS A 32 1.42 5.71 -1.10
CA HIS A 32 1.79 4.70 -2.09
C HIS A 32 0.57 3.88 -2.49
N ALA A 33 0.53 3.43 -3.74
CA ALA A 33 -0.57 2.63 -4.25
C ALA A 33 -0.07 1.42 -5.04
N GLU A 34 -0.83 0.33 -4.98
CA GLU A 34 -0.61 -0.85 -5.81
C GLU A 34 -1.95 -1.51 -6.14
N TYR A 35 -2.03 -2.10 -7.33
CA TYR A 35 -3.24 -2.81 -7.76
C TYR A 35 -3.16 -4.30 -7.39
N SER A 36 -4.17 -4.76 -6.65
CA SER A 36 -4.41 -6.19 -6.40
C SER A 36 -5.24 -6.77 -7.53
N ALA A 37 -4.63 -7.65 -8.33
CA ALA A 37 -5.35 -8.39 -9.36
C ALA A 37 -6.21 -9.50 -8.76
N ALA A 38 -5.81 -10.05 -7.61
CA ALA A 38 -6.56 -11.10 -6.91
C ALA A 38 -7.91 -10.61 -6.39
N LYS A 39 -8.01 -9.34 -5.98
CA LYS A 39 -9.23 -8.75 -5.40
C LYS A 39 -9.89 -7.67 -6.27
N ASP A 40 -9.27 -7.30 -7.38
CA ASP A 40 -9.70 -6.22 -8.28
C ASP A 40 -9.94 -4.90 -7.53
N VAL A 41 -8.88 -4.46 -6.85
CA VAL A 41 -8.85 -3.24 -6.02
C VAL A 41 -7.51 -2.53 -6.15
N VAL A 42 -7.52 -1.22 -5.90
CA VAL A 42 -6.33 -0.44 -5.62
C VAL A 42 -6.17 -0.35 -4.10
N VAL A 43 -5.03 -0.80 -3.59
CA VAL A 43 -4.65 -0.67 -2.18
C VAL A 43 -3.75 0.55 -2.06
N THR A 44 -4.02 1.40 -1.09
CA THR A 44 -3.18 2.58 -0.81
C THR A 44 -2.73 2.57 0.64
N ALA A 45 -1.52 3.02 0.92
CA ALA A 45 -1.01 3.24 2.28
C ALA A 45 -0.38 4.62 2.40
N SER A 46 -0.77 5.39 3.42
CA SER A 46 -0.17 6.68 3.74
C SER A 46 0.93 6.53 4.78
N VAL A 47 1.95 7.40 4.71
CA VAL A 47 2.99 7.48 5.75
C VAL A 47 2.45 7.85 7.14
N GLU A 48 1.27 8.45 7.18
CA GLU A 48 0.56 8.82 8.42
C GLU A 48 -0.18 7.63 9.07
N GLY A 49 -0.14 6.45 8.47
CA GLY A 49 -0.69 5.23 9.07
C GLY A 49 -2.09 4.85 8.61
N THR A 50 -2.55 5.29 7.43
CA THR A 50 -3.88 4.91 6.91
C THR A 50 -3.76 3.99 5.69
N ILE A 51 -4.43 2.84 5.72
CA ILE A 51 -4.68 2.00 4.55
C ILE A 51 -6.08 2.27 4.00
N ARG A 52 -6.19 2.41 2.68
CA ARG A 52 -7.48 2.49 1.98
C ARG A 52 -7.54 1.41 0.90
N VAL A 53 -8.73 0.86 0.72
CA VAL A 53 -9.04 -0.06 -0.37
C VAL A 53 -10.05 0.62 -1.27
N LEU A 54 -9.65 0.85 -2.51
CA LEU A 54 -10.48 1.43 -3.55
C LEU A 54 -10.87 0.32 -4.54
N GLY A 55 -12.11 0.33 -5.02
CA GLY A 55 -12.44 -0.46 -6.19
C GLY A 55 -11.61 -0.01 -7.39
N ALA A 56 -11.46 -0.89 -8.39
CA ALA A 56 -10.70 -0.57 -9.59
C ALA A 56 -11.25 0.66 -10.37
N ALA A 57 -12.52 1.03 -10.17
CA ALA A 57 -13.11 2.28 -10.69
C ALA A 57 -12.93 3.50 -9.76
N GLY A 58 -12.12 3.40 -8.70
CA GLY A 58 -11.78 4.51 -7.79
C GLY A 58 -12.73 4.72 -6.60
N SER A 59 -13.81 3.94 -6.49
CA SER A 59 -14.75 4.05 -5.38
C SER A 59 -14.18 3.50 -4.07
N GLY A 60 -14.31 4.23 -2.96
CA GLY A 60 -13.88 3.73 -1.65
C GLY A 60 -14.65 2.47 -1.22
N ARG A 61 -13.93 1.40 -0.85
CA ARG A 61 -14.50 0.14 -0.34
C ARG A 61 -14.24 -0.05 1.15
N ASP A 62 -13.03 0.22 1.61
CA ASP A 62 -12.67 0.14 3.03
C ASP A 62 -11.56 1.13 3.40
N THR A 63 -11.42 1.39 4.70
CA THR A 63 -10.37 2.24 5.27
C THR A 63 -10.10 1.81 6.72
N PHE A 64 -8.84 1.69 7.08
CA PHE A 64 -8.42 1.41 8.44
C PHE A 64 -7.02 1.97 8.71
N GLU A 65 -6.76 2.24 10.00
CA GLU A 65 -5.45 2.71 10.45
C GLU A 65 -4.54 1.51 10.75
N TYR A 66 -3.24 1.69 10.56
CA TYR A 66 -2.19 0.79 10.96
C TYR A 66 -1.10 1.57 11.71
N THR A 67 -0.32 0.87 12.51
CA THR A 67 0.85 1.43 13.16
C THR A 67 2.06 0.55 12.88
N THR A 68 3.21 1.18 12.82
CA THR A 68 4.50 0.48 12.76
C THR A 68 5.21 0.62 14.11
N PRO A 69 6.06 -0.36 14.48
CA PRO A 69 6.95 -0.20 15.62
C PRO A 69 7.92 0.98 15.42
N ASP A 70 8.47 1.50 16.51
CA ASP A 70 9.52 2.53 16.45
C ASP A 70 10.70 2.06 15.58
N GLY A 71 11.20 2.93 14.70
CA GLY A 71 12.27 2.59 13.76
C GLY A 71 11.81 1.76 12.56
N VAL A 72 10.50 1.71 12.30
CA VAL A 72 9.94 1.05 11.13
C VAL A 72 9.06 2.03 10.35
N ASP A 73 9.43 2.30 9.10
CA ASP A 73 8.74 3.27 8.24
C ASP A 73 8.15 2.59 6.99
N LEU A 74 7.02 3.11 6.50
CA LEU A 74 6.49 2.72 5.20
C LEU A 74 7.47 3.13 4.10
N TYR A 75 7.87 2.16 3.27
CA TYR A 75 8.74 2.41 2.13
C TYR A 75 7.96 2.42 0.80
N THR A 76 7.11 1.42 0.55
CA THR A 76 6.23 1.37 -0.63
C THR A 76 5.17 0.27 -0.50
N LEU A 77 4.27 0.16 -1.47
CA LEU A 77 3.46 -1.04 -1.70
C LEU A 77 3.97 -1.77 -2.94
N VAL A 78 3.93 -3.10 -2.93
CA VAL A 78 4.36 -3.91 -4.08
C VAL A 78 3.46 -5.10 -4.29
N SER A 79 3.28 -5.45 -5.57
CA SER A 79 2.74 -6.76 -5.94
C SER A 79 3.54 -7.88 -5.27
N SER A 80 2.83 -8.88 -4.77
CA SER A 80 3.42 -10.00 -4.07
C SER A 80 2.68 -11.30 -4.36
N ILE A 81 3.40 -12.40 -4.28
CA ILE A 81 2.81 -13.74 -4.28
C ILE A 81 2.48 -14.21 -2.86
N VAL A 82 2.72 -13.37 -1.86
CA VAL A 82 2.46 -13.65 -0.45
C VAL A 82 1.11 -13.07 -0.06
N GLY A 83 0.32 -13.88 0.66
CA GLY A 83 -1.01 -13.51 1.11
C GLY A 83 -2.07 -13.54 0.01
N ASP A 84 -3.32 -13.44 0.41
CA ASP A 84 -4.47 -13.51 -0.50
C ASP A 84 -4.73 -12.18 -1.24
N LEU A 85 -4.14 -11.08 -0.76
CA LEU A 85 -4.30 -9.74 -1.33
C LEU A 85 -3.39 -9.47 -2.54
N ASP A 86 -2.43 -10.35 -2.84
CA ASP A 86 -1.39 -10.16 -3.87
C ASP A 86 -0.66 -8.79 -3.86
N VAL A 87 -0.75 -8.07 -2.74
CA VAL A 87 -0.10 -6.80 -2.45
C VAL A 87 0.44 -6.86 -1.04
N THR A 88 1.68 -6.43 -0.87
CA THR A 88 2.32 -6.33 0.45
C THR A 88 2.84 -4.93 0.69
N MET A 89 2.96 -4.60 1.96
CA MET A 89 3.63 -3.39 2.40
C MET A 89 5.13 -3.66 2.53
N VAL A 90 5.95 -2.84 1.89
CA VAL A 90 7.39 -2.85 2.17
C VAL A 90 7.66 -1.87 3.29
N LEU A 91 8.19 -2.38 4.39
CA LEU A 91 8.61 -1.58 5.53
C LEU A 91 10.14 -1.53 5.61
N ALA A 92 10.66 -0.33 5.88
CA ALA A 92 12.06 -0.08 6.17
C ALA A 92 12.31 -0.16 7.68
N HIS A 93 13.26 -1.00 8.10
CA HIS A 93 13.63 -1.26 9.48
C HIS A 93 15.00 -0.65 9.79
N ASP A 94 15.04 0.22 10.80
CA ASP A 94 16.25 0.80 11.40
C ASP A 94 16.19 0.66 12.94
N PRO A 95 16.97 -0.28 13.54
CA PRO A 95 18.03 -1.07 12.92
C PRO A 95 17.48 -2.22 12.03
N PRO A 96 18.30 -2.76 11.11
CA PRO A 96 17.89 -3.83 10.19
C PRO A 96 17.31 -5.06 10.89
N HIS A 97 16.14 -5.53 10.44
CA HIS A 97 15.54 -6.76 10.93
C HIS A 97 16.24 -7.99 10.31
N ARG A 98 16.85 -8.82 11.16
CA ARG A 98 17.60 -10.03 10.73
C ARG A 98 18.65 -9.74 9.64
N GLY A 99 19.29 -8.58 9.74
CA GLY A 99 20.37 -8.15 8.84
C GLY A 99 19.91 -7.53 7.51
N GLU A 100 18.62 -7.27 7.33
CA GLU A 100 18.08 -6.58 6.14
C GLU A 100 17.21 -5.41 6.55
N SER A 101 17.30 -4.31 5.82
CA SER A 101 16.51 -3.10 6.10
C SER A 101 15.12 -3.17 5.50
N LEU A 102 14.88 -3.86 4.39
CA LEU A 102 13.60 -3.83 3.69
C LEU A 102 12.92 -5.20 3.73
N TRP A 103 11.68 -5.22 4.22
CA TRP A 103 10.87 -6.43 4.33
C TRP A 103 9.47 -6.17 3.80
N GLN A 104 8.91 -7.17 3.12
CA GLN A 104 7.49 -7.25 2.84
C GLN A 104 6.76 -7.70 4.10
N HIS A 105 5.62 -7.07 4.35
CA HIS A 105 4.65 -7.34 5.40
C HIS A 105 3.28 -7.55 4.75
N GLU A 106 2.57 -8.57 5.22
CA GLU A 106 1.22 -8.87 4.74
C GLU A 106 0.23 -7.81 5.23
N ILE A 107 -0.70 -7.41 4.36
CA ILE A 107 -1.84 -6.57 4.72
C ILE A 107 -3.05 -7.50 4.85
N ASP A 108 -3.56 -7.68 6.06
CA ASP A 108 -4.74 -8.50 6.33
C ASP A 108 -5.97 -7.60 6.35
N LEU A 109 -6.77 -7.65 5.28
CA LEU A 109 -7.97 -6.83 5.14
C LEU A 109 -9.10 -7.26 6.09
N ASP A 110 -9.17 -8.54 6.46
CA ASP A 110 -10.22 -9.06 7.34
C ASP A 110 -9.95 -8.66 8.80
N ARG A 111 -8.68 -8.75 9.22
CA ARG A 111 -8.23 -8.31 10.56
C ARG A 111 -7.95 -6.82 10.65
N ARG A 112 -7.83 -6.13 9.50
CA ARG A 112 -7.51 -4.70 9.40
C ARG A 112 -6.18 -4.37 10.07
N GLU A 113 -5.14 -5.13 9.75
CA GLU A 113 -3.81 -4.97 10.33
C GLU A 113 -2.70 -5.23 9.32
N VAL A 114 -1.50 -4.73 9.63
CA VAL A 114 -0.26 -5.07 8.93
C VAL A 114 0.47 -6.10 9.78
N GLY A 115 0.71 -7.27 9.18
CA GLY A 115 1.35 -8.41 9.85
C GLY A 115 2.86 -8.22 10.04
N GLY A 116 3.51 -9.27 10.56
CA GLY A 116 4.96 -9.32 10.69
C GLY A 116 5.69 -9.48 9.35
N PRO A 117 7.04 -9.41 9.34
CA PRO A 117 7.84 -9.60 8.13
C PRO A 117 7.63 -11.00 7.53
N VAL A 118 7.29 -11.06 6.24
CA VAL A 118 7.03 -12.32 5.52
C VAL A 118 8.10 -12.66 4.47
N ALA A 119 8.70 -11.66 3.84
CA ALA A 119 9.77 -11.86 2.85
C ALA A 119 10.74 -10.68 2.81
N LYS A 120 12.00 -10.93 2.49
CA LYS A 120 13.00 -9.86 2.25
C LYS A 120 12.65 -9.12 0.95
N TRP A 121 12.78 -7.80 0.93
CA TRP A 121 12.64 -7.00 -0.28
C TRP A 121 14.04 -6.49 -0.71
N ARG A 122 14.40 -6.69 -1.97
CA ARG A 122 15.75 -6.44 -2.50
C ARG A 122 15.70 -5.59 -3.74
#